data_AF-A0A2U8FCJ4-F1
#
_entry.id   AF-A0A2U8FCJ4-F1
#
_cell.length_a   1.000
_cell.length_b   1.000
_cell.length_c   1.000
_cell.angle_alpha   90.00
_cell.angle_beta   90.00
_cell.angle_gamma   90.00
#
_symmetry.space_group_name_H-M   'P 1'
#
loop_
_entity.id
_entity.type
_entity.pdbx_description
1 polymer ?
#
loop_
_entity_poly.entity_id
_entity_poly.type
_entity_poly.pdbx_seq_one_letter_code
_entity_poly.pdbx_strand_id
1 'polypeptide(L)'
;MRFLLFYGFLATSFADSFVNSQSLDLINASDAYKQGITGKGVNVGVLDTAMNKNHISLKNKIGEELIFDASSNDHGSHVGGIIAGEKLDENKPFGVAYDSMLYSGQIFGNGDIPSFTDFFTKNKVKIINNSWNTTLYPFVGLQDLIFDNAVFYEGKQPEFFLRNAYQAACAKEVTDLAQNNQTLLVFASGNEGIIASGLYSTLPSFDENLRAFINVGSLNANGVSRNGDKLIIRAKGVSDFGNGFLKSENYSLMAFGEEINSANAAHVNSYFKRSGTSMAAPMVSGAAALVAQKFPFLNGKQIADVLLSTANKDYQAPKLVVKKSDEGDTGYYTIIYIDNDLPKDNNNGNNIEQIKKDLEAEGYTHEEAEKIVENLITKKISTNYDAVIRLSRESIFGQGILDIKKALGGVATLDANRLNDKDKQTLKNNTQELYYTVDTQGNNAEFSNDITQKQWDSSLHLSNAKNLPTNMDNLNVGFIKKGTGELTFSGKNTYAGLTIIENGALRLRRSAKGGGS
;
A
#
# COMPACT_ATOMS: atom_id res chain seq x y z
N MET A 1 13.37 -8.40 -12.46
CA MET A 1 12.04 -7.78 -12.28
C MET A 1 11.03 -8.54 -13.12
N ARG A 2 9.83 -8.79 -12.61
CA ARG A 2 8.73 -9.38 -13.39
C ARG A 2 7.50 -8.49 -13.28
N PHE A 3 6.63 -8.53 -14.31
CA PHE A 3 5.24 -8.15 -14.09
C PHE A 3 4.68 -9.06 -13.02
N LEU A 4 3.87 -8.49 -12.13
CA LEU A 4 3.04 -9.31 -11.27
C LEU A 4 1.98 -9.95 -12.17
N LEU A 5 1.95 -11.29 -12.21
CA LEU A 5 1.11 -12.08 -13.11
C LEU A 5 -0.35 -11.60 -13.08
N PHE A 6 -0.98 -11.54 -14.26
CA PHE A 6 -2.35 -11.05 -14.44
C PHE A 6 -3.32 -12.21 -14.60
N TYR A 7 -4.40 -12.18 -13.83
CA TYR A 7 -5.62 -12.89 -14.20
C TYR A 7 -6.47 -11.93 -15.04
N GLY A 8 -6.38 -12.07 -16.36
CA GLY A 8 -7.28 -11.37 -17.27
C GLY A 8 -8.51 -12.24 -17.54
N PHE A 9 -9.67 -11.85 -17.02
CA PHE A 9 -10.92 -12.34 -17.63
C PHE A 9 -11.14 -11.54 -18.91
N LEU A 10 -11.08 -12.23 -20.07
CA LEU A 10 -11.62 -11.72 -21.32
C LEU A 10 -13.15 -11.65 -21.20
N ALA A 11 -13.65 -10.66 -20.48
CA ALA A 11 -15.04 -10.26 -20.55
C ALA A 11 -15.09 -8.98 -21.38
N THR A 12 -15.46 -9.10 -22.65
CA THR A 12 -16.09 -7.99 -23.38
C THR A 12 -17.40 -7.67 -22.66
N SER A 13 -17.31 -6.87 -21.60
CA SER A 13 -18.50 -6.30 -20.96
C SER A 13 -18.82 -5.01 -21.70
N PHE A 14 -20.04 -4.96 -22.24
CA PHE A 14 -20.69 -3.71 -22.58
C PHE A 14 -20.58 -2.77 -21.38
N ALA A 15 -20.39 -1.49 -21.64
CA ALA A 15 -20.26 -0.45 -20.63
C ALA A 15 -21.26 -0.66 -19.48
N ASP A 16 -20.77 -1.23 -18.37
CA ASP A 16 -21.41 -1.04 -17.07
C ASP A 16 -21.41 0.47 -16.89
N SER A 17 -22.59 1.08 -16.95
CA SER A 17 -22.80 2.51 -16.73
C SER A 17 -22.04 2.92 -15.47
N PHE A 18 -20.88 3.55 -15.67
CA PHE A 18 -20.01 4.02 -14.62
C PHE A 18 -20.79 5.10 -13.88
N VAL A 19 -21.24 4.81 -12.67
CA VAL A 19 -21.57 5.83 -11.66
C VAL A 19 -21.07 5.16 -10.38
N ASN A 20 -19.86 5.55 -9.96
CA ASN A 20 -19.08 4.95 -8.88
C ASN A 20 -18.69 3.48 -9.08
N SER A 21 -17.42 3.21 -9.42
CA SER A 21 -16.88 1.90 -9.09
C SER A 21 -16.99 1.70 -7.57
N GLN A 22 -17.59 0.59 -7.14
CA GLN A 22 -17.79 0.24 -5.72
C GLN A 22 -16.50 0.43 -4.91
N SER A 23 -15.33 0.18 -5.52
CA SER A 23 -14.02 0.43 -4.95
C SER A 23 -13.77 1.89 -4.53
N LEU A 24 -14.17 2.88 -5.33
CA LEU A 24 -14.02 4.31 -5.00
C LEU A 24 -14.90 4.72 -3.81
N ASP A 25 -16.10 4.13 -3.71
CA ASP A 25 -17.01 4.35 -2.57
C ASP A 25 -16.49 3.67 -1.30
N LEU A 26 -15.89 2.49 -1.41
CA LEU A 26 -15.32 1.77 -0.26
C LEU A 26 -14.07 2.46 0.30
N ILE A 27 -13.39 3.30 -0.47
CA ILE A 27 -12.26 4.14 0.01
C ILE A 27 -12.65 5.59 0.28
N ASN A 28 -13.95 5.92 0.26
CA ASN A 28 -14.47 7.27 0.52
C ASN A 28 -13.92 8.37 -0.42
N ALA A 29 -13.66 8.06 -1.70
CA ALA A 29 -13.09 9.03 -2.64
C ALA A 29 -14.00 10.25 -2.86
N SER A 30 -15.33 10.06 -2.80
CA SER A 30 -16.29 11.15 -3.03
C SER A 30 -16.16 12.32 -2.04
N ASP A 31 -15.64 12.09 -0.83
CA ASP A 31 -15.42 13.14 0.17
C ASP A 31 -14.29 14.10 -0.21
N ALA A 32 -13.32 13.65 -1.03
CA ALA A 32 -12.32 14.52 -1.64
C ALA A 32 -12.96 15.42 -2.70
N TYR A 33 -13.74 14.81 -3.60
CA TYR A 33 -14.32 15.52 -4.73
C TYR A 33 -15.33 16.58 -4.29
N LYS A 34 -16.12 16.31 -3.23
CA LYS A 34 -17.02 17.30 -2.59
C LYS A 34 -16.27 18.52 -2.04
N GLN A 35 -14.99 18.38 -1.71
CA GLN A 35 -14.13 19.47 -1.27
C GLN A 35 -13.35 20.14 -2.42
N GLY A 36 -13.57 19.74 -3.68
CA GLY A 36 -12.81 20.23 -4.84
C GLY A 36 -11.37 19.69 -4.90
N ILE A 37 -11.10 18.58 -4.21
CA ILE A 37 -9.78 17.93 -4.17
C ILE A 37 -9.81 16.76 -5.15
N THR A 38 -9.00 16.86 -6.20
CA THR A 38 -9.07 16.03 -7.41
C THR A 38 -7.68 15.62 -7.91
N GLY A 39 -6.61 15.99 -7.20
CA GLY A 39 -5.21 15.81 -7.59
C GLY A 39 -4.62 16.99 -8.35
N LYS A 40 -5.39 18.06 -8.57
CA LYS A 40 -4.98 19.22 -9.36
C LYS A 40 -3.65 19.79 -8.89
N GLY A 41 -2.72 19.94 -9.82
CA GLY A 41 -1.39 20.51 -9.57
C GLY A 41 -0.38 19.55 -8.94
N VAL A 42 -0.75 18.26 -8.78
CA VAL A 42 0.15 17.22 -8.28
C VAL A 42 0.65 16.37 -9.44
N ASN A 43 1.97 16.17 -9.49
CA ASN A 43 2.63 15.30 -10.45
C ASN A 43 2.89 13.94 -9.80
N VAL A 44 2.44 12.87 -10.45
CA VAL A 44 2.60 11.48 -10.00
C VAL A 44 3.50 10.72 -10.97
N GLY A 45 4.53 10.09 -10.42
CA GLY A 45 5.44 9.22 -11.13
C GLY A 45 4.86 7.82 -11.33
N VAL A 46 5.11 7.20 -12.47
CA VAL A 46 4.75 5.80 -12.73
C VAL A 46 5.94 5.08 -13.35
N LEU A 47 6.49 4.10 -12.63
CA LEU A 47 7.52 3.20 -13.14
C LEU A 47 6.87 1.89 -13.60
N ASP A 48 6.71 1.73 -14.92
CA ASP A 48 5.93 0.64 -15.52
C ASP A 48 6.35 0.40 -17.00
N THR A 49 5.47 -0.13 -17.85
CA THR A 49 5.56 0.00 -19.31
C THR A 49 5.32 1.44 -19.74
N ALA A 50 5.53 1.74 -21.02
CA ALA A 50 5.03 2.97 -21.61
C ALA A 50 3.49 3.11 -21.44
N MET A 51 2.95 4.30 -21.67
CA MET A 51 1.51 4.54 -21.72
C MET A 51 1.03 4.85 -23.14
N ASN A 52 -0.21 4.49 -23.44
CA ASN A 52 -0.85 4.90 -24.69
C ASN A 52 -1.35 6.35 -24.56
N LYS A 53 -0.50 7.30 -24.97
CA LYS A 53 -0.81 8.73 -25.02
C LYS A 53 -1.95 9.14 -25.96
N ASN A 54 -2.46 8.21 -26.78
CA ASN A 54 -3.61 8.49 -27.64
C ASN A 54 -4.94 8.08 -26.99
N HIS A 55 -4.91 7.33 -25.87
CA HIS A 55 -6.11 6.93 -25.16
C HIS A 55 -6.85 8.16 -24.60
N ILE A 56 -8.17 8.22 -24.74
CA ILE A 56 -8.98 9.39 -24.38
C ILE A 56 -8.81 9.85 -22.92
N SER A 57 -8.62 8.90 -22.00
CA SER A 57 -8.39 9.20 -20.57
C SER A 57 -6.95 9.65 -20.26
N LEU A 58 -5.99 9.46 -21.17
CA LEU A 58 -4.56 9.68 -20.90
C LEU A 58 -3.92 10.77 -21.76
N LYS A 59 -4.51 11.09 -22.92
CA LYS A 59 -3.95 12.03 -23.90
C LYS A 59 -3.63 13.43 -23.37
N ASN A 60 -4.33 13.86 -22.32
CA ASN A 60 -4.11 15.15 -21.66
C ASN A 60 -3.49 15.02 -20.26
N LYS A 61 -3.07 13.81 -19.88
CA LYS A 61 -2.63 13.49 -18.51
C LYS A 61 -1.17 13.12 -18.43
N ILE A 62 -0.52 12.86 -19.56
CA ILE A 62 0.92 12.54 -19.61
C ILE A 62 1.70 13.84 -19.82
N GLY A 63 2.51 14.22 -18.83
CA GLY A 63 3.39 15.39 -18.92
C GLY A 63 4.64 15.08 -19.75
N GLU A 64 5.39 14.05 -19.34
CA GLU A 64 6.59 13.57 -20.02
C GLU A 64 6.76 12.06 -19.73
N GLU A 65 7.35 11.32 -20.65
CA GLU A 65 7.72 9.91 -20.44
C GLU A 65 9.17 9.66 -20.85
N LEU A 66 9.89 8.88 -20.05
CA LEU A 66 11.17 8.29 -20.42
C LEU A 66 10.92 6.86 -20.91
N ILE A 67 10.82 6.69 -22.23
CA ILE A 67 10.54 5.39 -22.88
C ILE A 67 11.67 5.00 -23.83
N PHE A 68 11.94 3.71 -23.90
CA PHE A 68 12.85 3.09 -24.87
C PHE A 68 12.11 2.15 -25.83
N ASP A 69 10.90 1.71 -25.50
CA ASP A 69 10.10 0.78 -26.29
C ASP A 69 8.58 1.00 -26.10
N ALA A 70 7.92 1.63 -27.06
CA ALA A 70 6.47 1.89 -26.98
C ALA A 70 5.59 0.67 -27.36
N SER A 71 6.18 -0.48 -27.69
CA SER A 71 5.43 -1.66 -28.13
C SER A 71 4.63 -2.33 -27.00
N SER A 72 5.11 -2.19 -25.76
CA SER A 72 4.39 -2.58 -24.56
C SER A 72 3.85 -1.34 -23.87
N ASN A 73 2.53 -1.15 -23.90
CA ASN A 73 1.89 0.03 -23.31
C ASN A 73 0.59 -0.26 -22.54
N ASP A 74 0.22 -1.52 -22.39
CA ASP A 74 -1.06 -1.92 -21.80
C ASP A 74 -1.11 -1.74 -20.28
N HIS A 75 -0.12 -2.28 -19.57
CA HIS A 75 -0.12 -2.25 -18.11
C HIS A 75 0.02 -0.83 -17.55
N GLY A 76 1.00 -0.06 -18.03
CA GLY A 76 1.20 1.33 -17.66
C GLY A 76 0.00 2.21 -17.97
N SER A 77 -0.71 1.98 -19.09
CA SER A 77 -1.96 2.71 -19.38
C SER A 77 -3.05 2.43 -18.36
N HIS A 78 -3.25 1.17 -17.99
CA HIS A 78 -4.26 0.78 -17.02
C HIS A 78 -3.96 1.37 -15.64
N VAL A 79 -2.70 1.26 -15.18
CA VAL A 79 -2.17 1.85 -13.94
C VAL A 79 -2.31 3.38 -13.94
N GLY A 80 -1.85 4.05 -14.99
CA GLY A 80 -1.97 5.50 -15.15
C GLY A 80 -3.43 5.97 -15.15
N GLY A 81 -4.33 5.20 -15.77
CA GLY A 81 -5.76 5.46 -15.77
C GLY A 81 -6.39 5.40 -14.38
N ILE A 82 -5.96 4.46 -13.52
CA ILE A 82 -6.43 4.36 -12.13
C ILE A 82 -5.97 5.56 -11.29
N ILE A 83 -4.76 6.07 -11.54
CA ILE A 83 -4.22 7.23 -10.81
C ILE A 83 -4.91 8.52 -11.27
N ALA A 84 -4.83 8.83 -12.57
CA ALA A 84 -5.11 10.17 -13.09
C ALA A 84 -5.93 10.17 -14.39
N GLY A 85 -6.56 9.05 -14.75
CA GLY A 85 -7.42 8.99 -15.93
C GLY A 85 -8.45 10.12 -15.93
N GLU A 86 -8.54 10.85 -17.04
CA GLU A 86 -9.39 12.03 -17.15
C GLU A 86 -10.87 11.70 -16.87
N LYS A 87 -11.51 12.52 -16.03
CA LYS A 87 -12.96 12.47 -15.82
C LYS A 87 -13.66 13.14 -17.01
N LEU A 88 -13.96 12.35 -18.04
CA LEU A 88 -14.55 12.82 -19.30
C LEU A 88 -16.07 13.04 -19.21
N ASP A 89 -16.76 12.10 -18.57
CA ASP A 89 -18.18 12.14 -18.25
C ASP A 89 -18.46 11.18 -17.10
N GLU A 90 -19.71 11.15 -16.62
CA GLU A 90 -20.07 10.27 -15.51
C GLU A 90 -19.92 8.78 -15.88
N ASN A 91 -20.17 8.39 -17.13
CA ASN A 91 -20.25 6.99 -17.59
C ASN A 91 -18.91 6.34 -17.97
N LYS A 92 -17.78 7.04 -17.82
CA LYS A 92 -16.45 6.50 -18.14
C LYS A 92 -15.56 6.38 -16.89
N PRO A 93 -14.73 5.33 -16.81
CA PRO A 93 -13.71 5.24 -15.78
C PRO A 93 -12.78 6.44 -15.73
N PHE A 94 -12.56 6.95 -14.52
CA PHE A 94 -11.63 8.04 -14.23
C PHE A 94 -10.76 7.69 -13.02
N GLY A 95 -9.59 8.32 -12.93
CA GLY A 95 -8.61 8.05 -11.89
C GLY A 95 -8.99 8.66 -10.54
N VAL A 96 -8.47 8.09 -9.45
CA VAL A 96 -8.70 8.60 -8.09
C VAL A 96 -8.30 10.08 -7.96
N ALA A 97 -7.25 10.49 -8.66
CA ALA A 97 -6.76 11.85 -8.70
C ALA A 97 -6.79 12.38 -10.16
N TYR A 98 -7.98 12.39 -10.76
CA TYR A 98 -8.23 12.65 -12.18
C TYR A 98 -7.74 14.01 -12.72
N ASP A 99 -7.34 14.97 -11.87
CA ASP A 99 -6.71 16.24 -12.29
C ASP A 99 -5.18 16.29 -12.08
N SER A 100 -4.57 15.17 -11.68
CA SER A 100 -3.11 15.03 -11.59
C SER A 100 -2.49 14.89 -12.99
N MET A 101 -1.18 15.15 -13.08
CA MET A 101 -0.37 14.82 -14.26
C MET A 101 0.54 13.62 -13.98
N LEU A 102 0.71 12.77 -14.98
CA LEU A 102 1.55 11.58 -14.95
C LEU A 102 2.91 11.87 -15.58
N TYR A 103 3.97 11.41 -14.91
CA TYR A 103 5.33 11.41 -15.43
C TYR A 103 5.82 9.97 -15.38
N SER A 104 6.01 9.33 -16.54
CA SER A 104 6.29 7.89 -16.57
C SER A 104 7.74 7.58 -16.90
N GLY A 105 8.28 6.55 -16.26
CA GLY A 105 9.55 5.95 -16.61
C GLY A 105 9.36 4.49 -16.97
N GLN A 106 9.81 4.10 -18.16
CA GLN A 106 9.70 2.71 -18.60
C GLN A 106 10.76 1.85 -17.91
N ILE A 107 10.35 0.74 -17.30
CA ILE A 107 11.26 -0.25 -16.68
C ILE A 107 11.08 -1.66 -17.25
N PHE A 108 10.11 -1.85 -18.15
CA PHE A 108 9.82 -3.12 -18.82
C PHE A 108 9.82 -2.94 -20.34
N GLY A 109 10.48 -3.85 -21.06
CA GLY A 109 10.59 -3.87 -22.52
C GLY A 109 11.99 -4.32 -22.94
N ASN A 110 12.30 -4.21 -24.24
CA ASN A 110 13.57 -4.68 -24.80
C ASN A 110 14.57 -3.53 -25.03
N GLY A 111 14.92 -2.79 -23.97
CA GLY A 111 15.89 -1.71 -24.05
C GLY A 111 16.52 -1.35 -22.71
N ASP A 112 17.44 -0.40 -22.74
CA ASP A 112 18.14 0.07 -21.56
C ASP A 112 17.22 0.94 -20.70
N ILE A 113 17.08 0.56 -19.44
CA ILE A 113 16.30 1.31 -18.46
C ILE A 113 16.96 2.67 -18.23
N PRO A 114 16.27 3.81 -18.47
CA PRO A 114 16.86 5.13 -18.29
C PRO A 114 16.99 5.46 -16.81
N SER A 115 17.87 6.41 -16.49
CA SER A 115 17.95 6.98 -15.15
C SER A 115 16.77 7.92 -14.91
N PHE A 116 16.12 7.81 -13.75
CA PHE A 116 14.88 8.52 -13.43
C PHE A 116 15.05 9.62 -12.38
N THR A 117 16.18 9.65 -11.67
CA THR A 117 16.41 10.56 -10.52
C THR A 117 16.23 12.02 -10.91
N ASP A 118 16.96 12.48 -11.93
CA ASP A 118 16.89 13.87 -12.40
C ASP A 118 15.53 14.18 -13.04
N PHE A 119 14.97 13.22 -13.76
CA PHE A 119 13.67 13.34 -14.41
C PHE A 119 12.55 13.62 -13.40
N PHE A 120 12.42 12.79 -12.37
CA PHE A 120 11.40 12.97 -11.34
C PHE A 120 11.65 14.23 -10.50
N THR A 121 12.92 14.54 -10.19
CA THR A 121 13.27 15.73 -9.41
C THR A 121 12.93 17.03 -10.17
N LYS A 122 13.35 17.13 -11.44
CA LYS A 122 13.05 18.29 -12.31
C LYS A 122 11.54 18.50 -12.46
N ASN A 123 10.79 17.41 -12.59
CA ASN A 123 9.35 17.42 -12.76
C ASN A 123 8.57 17.47 -11.43
N LYS A 124 9.25 17.69 -10.29
CA LYS A 124 8.65 17.87 -8.97
C LYS A 124 7.70 16.72 -8.57
N VAL A 125 8.03 15.50 -8.97
CA VAL A 125 7.27 14.31 -8.60
C VAL A 125 7.51 13.99 -7.12
N LYS A 126 6.43 13.88 -6.34
CA LYS A 126 6.48 13.56 -4.90
C LYS A 126 6.03 12.14 -4.59
N ILE A 127 5.40 11.46 -5.53
CA ILE A 127 4.76 10.15 -5.36
C ILE A 127 5.12 9.32 -6.60
N ILE A 128 5.63 8.11 -6.42
CA ILE A 128 5.96 7.19 -7.51
C ILE A 128 5.22 5.87 -7.26
N ASN A 129 4.37 5.49 -8.21
CA ASN A 129 3.73 4.19 -8.26
C ASN A 129 4.68 3.14 -8.86
N ASN A 130 4.78 1.99 -8.19
CA ASN A 130 5.61 0.86 -8.58
C ASN A 130 4.77 -0.43 -8.57
N SER A 131 4.22 -0.79 -9.72
CA SER A 131 3.40 -2.00 -9.91
C SER A 131 4.25 -3.19 -10.39
N TRP A 132 5.39 -3.41 -9.73
CA TRP A 132 6.38 -4.43 -10.06
C TRP A 132 7.05 -4.99 -8.81
N ASN A 133 7.50 -6.24 -8.88
CA ASN A 133 8.23 -6.88 -7.79
C ASN A 133 9.21 -7.95 -8.29
N THR A 134 9.84 -8.65 -7.35
CA THR A 134 10.52 -9.93 -7.58
C THR A 134 9.68 -11.08 -7.06
N THR A 135 9.95 -12.27 -7.58
CA THR A 135 9.50 -13.55 -7.01
C THR A 135 10.42 -14.07 -5.89
N LEU A 136 11.17 -13.19 -5.22
CA LEU A 136 11.93 -13.48 -4.01
C LEU A 136 11.14 -12.99 -2.79
N TYR A 137 10.90 -13.86 -1.82
CA TYR A 137 10.10 -13.60 -0.62
C TYR A 137 10.96 -13.78 0.65
N PRO A 138 11.66 -12.72 1.11
CA PRO A 138 12.66 -12.83 2.16
C PRO A 138 12.15 -13.45 3.47
N PHE A 139 10.93 -13.10 3.90
CA PHE A 139 10.40 -13.47 5.21
C PHE A 139 9.86 -14.89 5.32
N VAL A 140 9.80 -15.59 4.18
CA VAL A 140 9.41 -17.00 4.11
C VAL A 140 10.47 -17.86 3.42
N GLY A 141 11.60 -17.26 3.05
CA GLY A 141 12.72 -17.98 2.45
C GLY A 141 12.44 -18.60 1.08
N LEU A 142 11.49 -18.07 0.31
CA LEU A 142 11.03 -18.65 -0.96
C LEU A 142 11.51 -17.86 -2.19
N GLN A 143 11.75 -18.54 -3.31
CA GLN A 143 11.99 -17.94 -4.63
C GLN A 143 11.26 -18.69 -5.75
N ASP A 144 10.63 -17.95 -6.68
CA ASP A 144 9.99 -18.46 -7.92
C ASP A 144 8.93 -19.56 -7.76
N LEU A 145 8.48 -19.87 -6.54
CA LEU A 145 7.58 -20.99 -6.22
C LEU A 145 8.08 -22.38 -6.67
N ILE A 146 9.33 -22.51 -7.15
CA ILE A 146 9.93 -23.77 -7.61
C ILE A 146 10.92 -24.28 -6.58
N PHE A 147 10.68 -25.49 -6.06
CA PHE A 147 11.57 -26.19 -5.14
C PHE A 147 11.97 -27.55 -5.71
N ASP A 148 13.18 -27.60 -6.26
CA ASP A 148 13.95 -28.86 -6.24
C ASP A 148 15.41 -28.65 -5.82
N ASN A 149 15.92 -27.41 -5.73
CA ASN A 149 17.27 -27.08 -5.21
C ASN A 149 17.46 -25.58 -4.83
N ALA A 150 16.39 -24.83 -4.57
CA ALA A 150 16.46 -23.36 -4.51
C ALA A 150 16.90 -22.85 -3.11
N VAL A 151 18.05 -22.18 -3.11
CA VAL A 151 18.73 -21.43 -2.02
C VAL A 151 17.79 -20.96 -0.91
N PHE A 152 17.85 -21.62 0.24
CA PHE A 152 17.14 -21.21 1.44
C PHE A 152 17.73 -19.90 1.98
N TYR A 153 16.91 -18.85 2.09
CA TYR A 153 17.33 -17.52 2.56
C TYR A 153 17.13 -17.30 4.07
N GLU A 154 16.66 -18.32 4.80
CA GLU A 154 16.58 -18.25 6.26
C GLU A 154 17.96 -17.99 6.86
N GLY A 155 18.01 -17.03 7.79
CA GLY A 155 19.25 -16.60 8.43
C GLY A 155 20.16 -15.67 7.60
N LYS A 156 19.77 -15.29 6.37
CA LYS A 156 20.51 -14.26 5.63
C LYS A 156 20.35 -12.89 6.28
N GLN A 157 21.45 -12.13 6.30
CA GLN A 157 21.47 -10.78 6.86
C GLN A 157 20.77 -9.78 5.92
N PRO A 158 20.18 -8.69 6.44
CA PRO A 158 19.57 -7.62 5.64
C PRO A 158 20.42 -7.13 4.46
N GLU A 159 21.74 -7.05 4.60
CA GLU A 159 22.67 -6.65 3.53
C GLU A 159 22.66 -7.58 2.32
N PHE A 160 22.35 -8.87 2.53
CA PHE A 160 22.15 -9.79 1.41
C PHE A 160 20.97 -9.33 0.55
N PHE A 161 19.82 -9.06 1.17
CA PHE A 161 18.61 -8.65 0.47
C PHE A 161 18.76 -7.27 -0.19
N LEU A 162 19.36 -6.31 0.52
CA LEU A 162 19.66 -4.99 -0.04
C LEU A 162 20.59 -5.09 -1.26
N ARG A 163 21.66 -5.91 -1.19
CA ARG A 163 22.55 -6.11 -2.35
C ARG A 163 21.84 -6.75 -3.52
N ASN A 164 20.98 -7.74 -3.30
CA ASN A 164 20.20 -8.36 -4.37
C ASN A 164 19.22 -7.38 -5.00
N ALA A 165 18.53 -6.57 -4.19
CA ALA A 165 17.60 -5.57 -4.70
C ALA A 165 18.31 -4.54 -5.58
N TYR A 166 19.45 -4.02 -5.12
CA TYR A 166 20.19 -2.95 -5.78
C TYR A 166 21.07 -3.39 -6.96
N GLN A 167 21.07 -4.69 -7.32
CA GLN A 167 21.59 -5.12 -8.62
C GLN A 167 20.80 -4.50 -9.78
N ALA A 168 19.51 -4.22 -9.58
CA ALA A 168 18.72 -3.49 -10.55
C ALA A 168 18.84 -1.98 -10.29
N ALA A 169 19.43 -1.25 -11.24
CA ALA A 169 19.74 0.17 -11.10
C ALA A 169 18.51 1.02 -10.72
N CYS A 170 17.35 0.77 -11.35
CA CYS A 170 16.14 1.52 -11.04
C CYS A 170 15.62 1.30 -9.62
N ALA A 171 15.84 0.12 -9.03
CA ALA A 171 15.49 -0.13 -7.62
C ALA A 171 16.37 0.70 -6.68
N LYS A 172 17.66 0.86 -6.99
CA LYS A 172 18.56 1.73 -6.23
C LYS A 172 18.17 3.20 -6.36
N GLU A 173 17.95 3.67 -7.59
CA GLU A 173 17.57 5.07 -7.85
C GLU A 173 16.25 5.46 -7.18
N VAL A 174 15.22 4.62 -7.27
CA VAL A 174 13.93 4.92 -6.66
C VAL A 174 14.04 4.96 -5.13
N THR A 175 14.84 4.09 -4.51
CA THR A 175 15.13 4.17 -3.07
C THR A 175 15.94 5.40 -2.68
N ASP A 176 16.84 5.88 -3.54
CA ASP A 176 17.59 7.12 -3.31
C ASP A 176 16.67 8.34 -3.33
N LEU A 177 15.68 8.38 -4.23
CA LEU A 177 14.64 9.42 -4.22
C LEU A 177 13.81 9.41 -2.94
N ALA A 178 13.53 8.23 -2.38
CA ALA A 178 12.83 8.11 -1.11
C ALA A 178 13.67 8.62 0.07
N GLN A 179 14.95 8.26 0.13
CA GLN A 179 15.84 8.67 1.22
C GLN A 179 16.22 10.16 1.13
N ASN A 180 16.66 10.61 -0.04
CA ASN A 180 17.28 11.93 -0.23
C ASN A 180 16.22 13.02 -0.50
N ASN A 181 15.20 12.71 -1.30
CA ASN A 181 14.21 13.69 -1.74
C ASN A 181 12.88 13.55 -0.97
N GLN A 182 12.78 12.55 -0.09
CA GLN A 182 11.54 12.21 0.61
C GLN A 182 10.38 11.99 -0.38
N THR A 183 10.65 11.34 -1.52
CA THR A 183 9.64 10.96 -2.51
C THR A 183 8.92 9.70 -2.03
N LEU A 184 7.60 9.72 -2.00
CA LEU A 184 6.81 8.55 -1.61
C LEU A 184 6.88 7.47 -2.67
N LEU A 185 7.28 6.27 -2.27
CA LEU A 185 7.19 5.07 -3.09
C LEU A 185 5.96 4.25 -2.68
N VAL A 186 5.10 3.95 -3.64
CA VAL A 186 3.93 3.06 -3.44
C VAL A 186 4.18 1.79 -4.23
N PHE A 187 4.35 0.66 -3.55
CA PHE A 187 4.69 -0.63 -4.15
C PHE A 187 3.54 -1.64 -4.03
N ALA A 188 3.30 -2.38 -5.09
CA ALA A 188 2.44 -3.55 -5.07
C ALA A 188 3.12 -4.74 -4.35
N SER A 189 2.39 -5.43 -3.47
CA SER A 189 2.95 -6.50 -2.61
C SER A 189 3.33 -7.78 -3.36
N GLY A 190 2.70 -8.04 -4.50
CA GLY A 190 2.88 -9.22 -5.35
C GLY A 190 1.60 -10.04 -5.53
N ASN A 191 1.60 -10.97 -6.50
CA ASN A 191 0.42 -11.67 -7.00
C ASN A 191 0.54 -13.21 -6.94
N GLU A 192 1.39 -13.75 -6.06
CA GLU A 192 1.74 -15.17 -6.05
C GLU A 192 1.00 -15.98 -4.97
N GLY A 193 0.08 -15.37 -4.22
CA GLY A 193 -0.68 -16.02 -3.17
C GLY A 193 0.17 -16.47 -1.99
N ILE A 194 1.24 -15.72 -1.69
CA ILE A 194 2.18 -16.02 -0.60
C ILE A 194 1.92 -15.10 0.59
N ILE A 195 2.20 -15.56 1.80
CA ILE A 195 1.89 -14.82 3.04
C ILE A 195 2.80 -13.60 3.29
N ALA A 196 3.86 -13.46 2.51
CA ALA A 196 4.82 -12.37 2.58
C ALA A 196 5.00 -11.71 1.21
N SER A 197 5.29 -10.41 1.22
CA SER A 197 5.47 -9.62 0.01
C SER A 197 6.84 -9.86 -0.64
N GLY A 198 6.98 -9.47 -1.91
CA GLY A 198 8.25 -9.58 -2.62
C GLY A 198 9.35 -8.65 -2.10
N LEU A 199 10.59 -8.90 -2.53
CA LEU A 199 11.79 -8.16 -2.08
C LEU A 199 11.67 -6.64 -2.16
N TYR A 200 11.20 -6.09 -3.29
CA TYR A 200 11.22 -4.63 -3.47
C TYR A 200 10.24 -3.91 -2.56
N SER A 201 9.08 -4.51 -2.30
CA SER A 201 8.08 -3.98 -1.37
C SER A 201 8.47 -4.14 0.11
N THR A 202 9.52 -4.88 0.43
CA THR A 202 9.96 -5.17 1.82
C THR A 202 11.26 -4.47 2.22
N LEU A 203 11.84 -3.65 1.33
CA LEU A 203 13.08 -2.92 1.58
C LEU A 203 13.08 -2.08 2.88
N PRO A 204 11.97 -1.45 3.31
CA PRO A 204 11.95 -0.72 4.58
C PRO A 204 12.25 -1.57 5.82
N SER A 205 12.00 -2.89 5.77
CA SER A 205 12.37 -3.79 6.88
C SER A 205 13.88 -4.08 6.93
N PHE A 206 14.62 -3.82 5.85
CA PHE A 206 16.07 -4.06 5.78
C PHE A 206 16.90 -2.78 5.92
N ASP A 207 16.36 -1.61 5.54
CA ASP A 207 16.98 -0.30 5.74
C ASP A 207 15.97 0.68 6.35
N GLU A 208 16.15 0.98 7.64
CA GLU A 208 15.24 1.78 8.46
C GLU A 208 15.29 3.28 8.12
N ASN A 209 16.14 3.72 7.19
CA ASN A 209 16.04 5.07 6.62
C ASN A 209 14.97 5.18 5.52
N LEU A 210 14.43 4.06 5.03
CA LEU A 210 13.34 4.06 4.05
C LEU A 210 11.99 4.26 4.76
N ARG A 211 11.60 5.54 4.91
CA ARG A 211 10.31 5.91 5.50
C ARG A 211 9.31 6.44 4.47
N ALA A 212 9.72 7.01 3.34
CA ALA A 212 8.77 7.44 2.30
C ALA A 212 8.30 6.24 1.44
N PHE A 213 7.58 5.30 2.06
CA PHE A 213 7.23 4.01 1.45
C PHE A 213 5.87 3.48 1.94
N ILE A 214 5.07 2.92 1.03
CA ILE A 214 3.88 2.12 1.33
C ILE A 214 3.91 0.83 0.51
N ASN A 215 3.66 -0.31 1.15
CA ASN A 215 3.40 -1.60 0.52
C ASN A 215 1.88 -1.85 0.44
N VAL A 216 1.38 -2.28 -0.72
CA VAL A 216 -0.07 -2.31 -1.01
C VAL A 216 -0.52 -3.71 -1.41
N GLY A 217 -1.46 -4.25 -0.65
CA GLY A 217 -2.17 -5.49 -0.92
C GLY A 217 -3.53 -5.25 -1.57
N SER A 218 -4.17 -6.33 -2.04
CA SER A 218 -5.40 -6.28 -2.85
C SER A 218 -6.62 -6.84 -2.12
N LEU A 219 -7.74 -6.12 -2.24
CA LEU A 219 -9.09 -6.57 -1.91
C LEU A 219 -9.97 -6.64 -3.16
N ASN A 220 -11.00 -7.47 -3.09
CA ASN A 220 -12.12 -7.51 -4.02
C ASN A 220 -13.30 -6.71 -3.45
N ALA A 221 -13.75 -5.68 -4.18
CA ALA A 221 -14.90 -4.88 -3.75
C ALA A 221 -16.18 -5.71 -3.62
N ASN A 222 -16.37 -6.75 -4.45
CA ASN A 222 -17.56 -7.61 -4.41
C ASN A 222 -17.67 -8.40 -3.09
N GLY A 223 -16.55 -8.66 -2.41
CA GLY A 223 -16.51 -9.35 -1.12
C GLY A 223 -16.54 -8.41 0.10
N VAL A 224 -16.74 -7.10 -0.11
CA VAL A 224 -16.73 -6.09 0.95
C VAL A 224 -18.02 -5.27 0.94
N SER A 225 -18.65 -5.16 2.11
CA SER A 225 -19.84 -4.33 2.31
C SER A 225 -19.64 -3.36 3.48
N ARG A 226 -20.62 -2.47 3.69
CA ARG A 226 -20.66 -1.51 4.80
C ARG A 226 -21.83 -1.79 5.73
N ASN A 227 -21.61 -1.63 7.02
CA ASN A 227 -22.65 -1.44 8.03
C ASN A 227 -22.37 -0.13 8.77
N GLY A 228 -23.02 0.96 8.33
CA GLY A 228 -22.59 2.32 8.70
C GLY A 228 -21.19 2.61 8.17
N ASP A 229 -20.30 3.10 9.04
CA ASP A 229 -18.90 3.37 8.70
C ASP A 229 -18.01 2.10 8.75
N LYS A 230 -18.48 1.03 9.41
CA LYS A 230 -17.73 -0.22 9.57
C LYS A 230 -17.75 -1.04 8.28
N LEU A 231 -16.58 -1.50 7.85
CA LEU A 231 -16.48 -2.43 6.71
C LEU A 231 -16.70 -3.87 7.17
N ILE A 232 -17.37 -4.68 6.35
CA ILE A 232 -17.52 -6.12 6.56
C ILE A 232 -16.81 -6.82 5.40
N ILE A 233 -15.74 -7.55 5.70
CA ILE A 233 -14.90 -8.23 4.71
C ILE A 233 -15.17 -9.72 4.82
N ARG A 234 -15.63 -10.34 3.73
CA ARG A 234 -15.76 -11.80 3.63
C ARG A 234 -14.41 -12.42 3.23
N ALA A 235 -14.23 -13.72 3.43
CA ALA A 235 -12.99 -14.40 3.05
C ALA A 235 -12.57 -14.15 1.60
N LYS A 236 -13.51 -14.30 0.64
CA LYS A 236 -13.30 -13.99 -0.79
C LYS A 236 -13.22 -12.49 -1.12
N GLY A 237 -13.38 -11.61 -0.13
CA GLY A 237 -13.10 -10.19 -0.25
C GLY A 237 -11.61 -9.87 -0.13
N VAL A 238 -10.81 -10.78 0.42
CA VAL A 238 -9.35 -10.71 0.37
C VAL A 238 -8.90 -11.45 -0.89
N SER A 239 -8.22 -10.76 -1.81
CA SER A 239 -7.76 -11.38 -3.06
C SER A 239 -6.82 -12.56 -2.75
N ASP A 240 -7.11 -13.72 -3.34
CA ASP A 240 -6.39 -14.97 -3.09
C ASP A 240 -4.98 -14.98 -3.70
N PHE A 241 -4.80 -14.29 -4.83
CA PHE A 241 -3.51 -14.07 -5.47
C PHE A 241 -2.63 -13.05 -4.73
N GLY A 242 -3.22 -12.10 -3.99
CA GLY A 242 -2.46 -10.98 -3.42
C GLY A 242 -1.54 -11.43 -2.30
N ASN A 243 -0.26 -11.06 -2.34
CA ASN A 243 0.67 -11.43 -1.27
C ASN A 243 0.34 -10.72 0.06
N GLY A 244 0.56 -11.42 1.17
CA GLY A 244 0.42 -10.90 2.54
C GLY A 244 1.59 -10.03 2.99
N PHE A 245 1.48 -9.52 4.22
CA PHE A 245 2.38 -8.52 4.77
C PHE A 245 3.27 -9.01 5.91
N LEU A 246 3.42 -10.32 6.10
CA LEU A 246 4.25 -10.87 7.18
C LEU A 246 5.60 -10.14 7.26
N LYS A 247 5.89 -9.52 8.42
CA LYS A 247 7.09 -8.71 8.73
C LYS A 247 7.25 -7.39 7.94
N SER A 248 6.17 -6.90 7.34
CA SER A 248 6.08 -5.60 6.64
C SER A 248 4.83 -4.80 7.04
N GLU A 249 4.18 -5.19 8.14
CA GLU A 249 2.86 -4.70 8.56
C GLU A 249 2.86 -3.18 8.84
N ASN A 250 3.97 -2.67 9.37
CA ASN A 250 4.10 -1.28 9.85
C ASN A 250 4.03 -0.22 8.73
N TYR A 251 4.23 -0.62 7.48
CA TYR A 251 4.19 0.27 6.31
C TYR A 251 3.33 -0.31 5.18
N SER A 252 2.43 -1.23 5.52
CA SER A 252 1.51 -1.86 4.58
C SER A 252 0.07 -1.40 4.79
N LEU A 253 -0.73 -1.36 3.72
CA LEU A 253 -2.19 -1.19 3.80
C LEU A 253 -2.89 -1.88 2.62
N MET A 254 -4.20 -2.07 2.73
CA MET A 254 -5.03 -2.68 1.69
C MET A 254 -5.74 -1.64 0.83
N ALA A 255 -5.78 -1.86 -0.48
CA ALA A 255 -6.65 -1.16 -1.42
C ALA A 255 -7.33 -2.17 -2.36
N PHE A 256 -8.28 -1.70 -3.18
CA PHE A 256 -9.05 -2.57 -4.06
C PHE A 256 -8.29 -2.78 -5.37
N GLY A 257 -7.97 -4.04 -5.69
CA GLY A 257 -7.16 -4.38 -6.87
C GLY A 257 -7.84 -5.37 -7.81
N GLU A 258 -9.06 -5.81 -7.53
CA GLU A 258 -9.76 -6.82 -8.32
C GLU A 258 -10.92 -6.21 -9.12
N GLU A 259 -11.08 -6.65 -10.37
CA GLU A 259 -12.11 -6.19 -11.30
C GLU A 259 -12.10 -4.67 -11.55
N ILE A 260 -10.91 -4.07 -11.54
CA ILE A 260 -10.74 -2.62 -11.70
C ILE A 260 -10.82 -2.24 -13.17
N ASN A 261 -11.85 -1.48 -13.54
CA ASN A 261 -12.05 -0.98 -14.89
C ASN A 261 -11.19 0.27 -15.14
N SER A 262 -10.30 0.24 -16.12
CA SER A 262 -9.42 1.37 -16.48
C SER A 262 -9.06 1.31 -17.98
N ALA A 263 -8.25 2.27 -18.43
CA ALA A 263 -7.85 2.45 -19.82
C ALA A 263 -7.29 1.15 -20.42
N ASN A 264 -7.82 0.76 -21.57
CA ASN A 264 -7.31 -0.33 -22.39
C ASN A 264 -6.43 0.26 -23.50
N ALA A 265 -5.14 -0.09 -23.49
CA ALA A 265 -4.21 0.49 -24.47
C ALA A 265 -4.45 -0.01 -25.90
N ALA A 266 -5.14 -1.14 -26.09
CA ALA A 266 -5.42 -1.71 -27.41
C ALA A 266 -6.34 -0.83 -28.27
N HIS A 267 -7.24 -0.05 -27.65
CA HIS A 267 -8.09 0.89 -28.38
C HIS A 267 -8.22 2.21 -27.63
N VAL A 268 -8.10 3.32 -28.37
CA VAL A 268 -8.06 4.69 -27.83
C VAL A 268 -9.30 5.13 -27.04
N ASN A 269 -10.41 4.41 -27.11
CA ASN A 269 -11.69 4.72 -26.45
C ASN A 269 -12.31 3.46 -25.82
N SER A 270 -11.48 2.61 -25.20
CA SER A 270 -11.97 1.36 -24.59
C SER A 270 -11.41 1.19 -23.18
N TYR A 271 -12.18 0.50 -22.36
CA TYR A 271 -11.83 0.23 -20.98
C TYR A 271 -11.99 -1.28 -20.72
N PHE A 272 -11.25 -1.81 -19.76
CA PHE A 272 -11.38 -3.20 -19.36
C PHE A 272 -11.02 -3.42 -17.89
N LYS A 273 -11.61 -4.48 -17.32
CA LYS A 273 -11.37 -4.90 -15.94
C LYS A 273 -10.08 -5.71 -15.86
N ARG A 274 -9.23 -5.39 -14.88
CA ARG A 274 -8.05 -6.19 -14.52
C ARG A 274 -8.00 -6.39 -13.01
N SER A 275 -7.30 -7.45 -12.64
CA SER A 275 -7.11 -7.86 -11.25
C SER A 275 -5.62 -8.00 -10.92
N GLY A 276 -5.19 -7.44 -9.79
CA GLY A 276 -3.81 -7.48 -9.33
C GLY A 276 -3.52 -6.46 -8.21
N THR A 277 -2.50 -6.72 -7.39
CA THR A 277 -1.96 -5.69 -6.50
C THR A 277 -1.42 -4.47 -7.29
N SER A 278 -1.07 -4.69 -8.56
CA SER A 278 -0.79 -3.65 -9.55
C SER A 278 -1.93 -2.66 -9.80
N MET A 279 -3.19 -3.02 -9.52
CA MET A 279 -4.35 -2.12 -9.61
C MET A 279 -4.71 -1.50 -8.26
N ALA A 280 -4.29 -2.13 -7.14
CA ALA A 280 -4.46 -1.59 -5.80
C ALA A 280 -3.46 -0.46 -5.51
N ALA A 281 -2.17 -0.65 -5.83
CA ALA A 281 -1.12 0.37 -5.66
C ALA A 281 -1.46 1.74 -6.30
N PRO A 282 -1.96 1.82 -7.56
CA PRO A 282 -2.32 3.09 -8.15
C PRO A 282 -3.52 3.78 -7.47
N MET A 283 -4.42 3.05 -6.81
CA MET A 283 -5.45 3.70 -5.98
C MET A 283 -4.84 4.45 -4.81
N VAL A 284 -3.84 3.86 -4.15
CA VAL A 284 -3.10 4.49 -3.04
C VAL A 284 -2.26 5.66 -3.56
N SER A 285 -1.64 5.54 -4.73
CA SER A 285 -0.91 6.63 -5.37
C SER A 285 -1.81 7.82 -5.71
N GLY A 286 -3.03 7.57 -6.20
CA GLY A 286 -4.03 8.60 -6.41
C GLY A 286 -4.49 9.24 -5.10
N ALA A 287 -4.77 8.45 -4.06
CA ALA A 287 -5.10 8.99 -2.73
C ALA A 287 -3.97 9.85 -2.15
N ALA A 288 -2.71 9.44 -2.34
CA ALA A 288 -1.54 10.23 -1.97
C ALA A 288 -1.52 11.59 -2.69
N ALA A 289 -1.92 11.63 -3.96
CA ALA A 289 -2.02 12.88 -4.71
C ALA A 289 -3.13 13.80 -4.19
N LEU A 290 -4.27 13.25 -3.77
CA LEU A 290 -5.33 14.02 -3.09
C LEU A 290 -4.83 14.64 -1.77
N VAL A 291 -4.10 13.85 -0.96
CA VAL A 291 -3.46 14.34 0.27
C VAL A 291 -2.42 15.42 -0.03
N ALA A 292 -1.60 15.24 -1.07
CA ALA A 292 -0.60 16.21 -1.50
C ALA A 292 -1.22 17.53 -2.00
N GLN A 293 -2.40 17.48 -2.64
CA GLN A 293 -3.14 18.70 -3.00
C GLN A 293 -3.66 19.41 -1.74
N LYS A 294 -4.23 18.67 -0.78
CA LYS A 294 -4.76 19.24 0.48
C LYS A 294 -3.65 19.85 1.35
N PHE A 295 -2.51 19.19 1.43
CA PHE A 295 -1.39 19.57 2.27
C PHE A 295 -0.09 19.69 1.43
N PRO A 296 0.05 20.76 0.63
CA PRO A 296 1.12 20.90 -0.36
C PRO A 296 2.54 20.97 0.26
N PHE A 297 2.63 21.28 1.54
CA PHE A 297 3.88 21.34 2.30
C PHE A 297 4.36 19.97 2.83
N LEU A 298 3.52 18.92 2.78
CA LEU A 298 3.96 17.58 3.17
C LEU A 298 4.93 17.00 2.14
N ASN A 299 5.95 16.32 2.66
CA ASN A 299 6.83 15.46 1.87
C ASN A 299 6.23 14.03 1.77
N GLY A 300 6.84 13.17 0.95
CA GLY A 300 6.35 11.82 0.71
C GLY A 300 6.31 10.93 1.95
N LYS A 301 7.24 11.08 2.90
CA LYS A 301 7.21 10.37 4.19
C LYS A 301 5.99 10.76 5.01
N GLN A 302 5.69 12.04 5.11
CA GLN A 302 4.53 12.53 5.84
C GLN A 302 3.21 12.16 5.15
N ILE A 303 3.18 12.15 3.80
CA ILE A 303 2.02 11.65 3.04
C ILE A 303 1.80 10.16 3.34
N ALA A 304 2.87 9.35 3.38
CA ALA A 304 2.78 7.95 3.79
C ALA A 304 2.19 7.79 5.19
N ASP A 305 2.69 8.57 6.17
CA ASP A 305 2.23 8.46 7.55
C ASP A 305 0.76 8.91 7.70
N VAL A 306 0.30 9.90 6.92
CA VAL A 306 -1.12 10.25 6.85
C VAL A 306 -1.92 9.04 6.38
N LEU A 307 -1.58 8.46 5.21
CA LEU A 307 -2.34 7.32 4.66
C LEU A 307 -2.32 6.10 5.59
N LEU A 308 -1.17 5.77 6.18
CA LEU A 308 -1.02 4.63 7.09
C LEU A 308 -1.76 4.85 8.42
N SER A 309 -1.64 6.03 9.05
CA SER A 309 -2.30 6.30 10.33
C SER A 309 -3.81 6.44 10.21
N THR A 310 -4.31 6.80 9.03
CA THR A 310 -5.73 6.99 8.74
C THR A 310 -6.41 5.79 8.09
N ALA A 311 -5.64 4.75 7.72
CA ALA A 311 -6.18 3.51 7.19
C ALA A 311 -7.27 2.95 8.13
N ASN A 312 -8.41 2.57 7.56
CA ASN A 312 -9.57 2.17 8.32
C ASN A 312 -9.33 0.85 9.04
N LYS A 313 -9.27 0.92 10.37
CA LYS A 313 -9.16 -0.24 11.28
C LYS A 313 -10.51 -0.73 11.80
N ASP A 314 -11.59 0.01 11.55
CA ASP A 314 -12.96 -0.39 11.91
C ASP A 314 -13.56 -1.27 10.80
N TYR A 315 -13.18 -2.54 10.84
CA TYR A 315 -13.70 -3.56 9.96
C TYR A 315 -13.87 -4.89 10.69
N GLN A 316 -14.83 -5.70 10.22
CA GLN A 316 -14.91 -7.12 10.55
C GLN A 316 -14.06 -7.90 9.55
N ALA A 317 -13.02 -8.58 10.05
CA ALA A 317 -12.26 -9.55 9.30
C ALA A 317 -12.99 -10.90 9.25
N PRO A 318 -12.79 -11.71 8.19
CA PRO A 318 -13.25 -13.10 8.16
C PRO A 318 -12.46 -13.95 9.16
N LYS A 319 -13.00 -15.11 9.55
CA LYS A 319 -12.32 -16.08 10.43
C LYS A 319 -11.05 -16.62 9.79
N LEU A 320 -11.12 -16.91 8.49
CA LEU A 320 -10.00 -17.38 7.69
C LEU A 320 -10.03 -16.76 6.28
N VAL A 321 -8.89 -16.82 5.60
CA VAL A 321 -8.74 -16.53 4.17
C VAL A 321 -7.93 -17.61 3.50
N VAL A 322 -8.05 -17.71 2.18
CA VAL A 322 -7.30 -18.66 1.36
C VAL A 322 -6.43 -17.87 0.40
N LYS A 323 -5.16 -18.24 0.30
CA LYS A 323 -4.26 -17.75 -0.73
C LYS A 323 -4.02 -18.83 -1.77
N LYS A 324 -3.95 -18.44 -3.03
CA LYS A 324 -3.83 -19.33 -4.19
C LYS A 324 -2.55 -19.02 -4.97
N SER A 325 -1.70 -20.02 -5.11
CA SER A 325 -0.48 -19.99 -5.92
C SER A 325 -0.67 -20.94 -7.11
N ASP A 326 -0.54 -20.43 -8.34
CA ASP A 326 -0.76 -21.24 -9.54
C ASP A 326 0.56 -21.74 -10.17
N GLU A 327 0.53 -22.97 -10.68
CA GLU A 327 1.56 -23.58 -11.53
C GLU A 327 0.90 -24.28 -12.72
N GLY A 328 1.01 -23.67 -13.91
CA GLY A 328 0.25 -24.11 -15.08
C GLY A 328 -1.25 -24.05 -14.80
N ASP A 329 -1.94 -25.18 -14.96
CA ASP A 329 -3.38 -25.30 -14.70
C ASP A 329 -3.71 -25.73 -13.26
N THR A 330 -2.70 -25.97 -12.42
CA THR A 330 -2.88 -26.44 -11.03
C THR A 330 -2.78 -25.27 -10.06
N GLY A 331 -3.76 -25.15 -9.15
CA GLY A 331 -3.73 -24.20 -8.05
C GLY A 331 -3.37 -24.88 -6.74
N TYR A 332 -2.46 -24.26 -5.98
CA TYR A 332 -2.04 -24.67 -4.66
C TYR A 332 -2.46 -23.66 -3.60
N TYR A 333 -2.83 -24.13 -2.41
CA TYR A 333 -3.54 -23.29 -1.44
C TYR A 333 -2.84 -23.17 -0.09
N THR A 334 -2.82 -21.95 0.46
CA THR A 334 -2.50 -21.68 1.86
C THR A 334 -3.75 -21.20 2.57
N ILE A 335 -4.13 -21.84 3.68
CA ILE A 335 -5.25 -21.45 4.53
C ILE A 335 -4.71 -20.66 5.72
N ILE A 336 -5.25 -19.47 5.94
CA ILE A 336 -4.81 -18.57 7.00
C ILE A 336 -5.97 -18.31 7.96
N TYR A 337 -5.86 -18.78 9.19
CA TYR A 337 -6.73 -18.37 10.30
C TYR A 337 -6.25 -17.03 10.84
N ILE A 338 -7.14 -16.04 10.86
CA ILE A 338 -6.80 -14.66 11.26
C ILE A 338 -7.08 -14.49 12.74
N ASP A 339 -6.06 -14.27 13.56
CA ASP A 339 -6.13 -14.15 15.02
C ASP A 339 -6.72 -15.36 15.78
N ASN A 340 -7.18 -16.38 15.07
CA ASN A 340 -7.85 -17.57 15.61
C ASN A 340 -6.88 -18.76 15.70
N ASP A 341 -7.06 -19.60 16.72
CA ASP A 341 -6.31 -20.85 16.84
C ASP A 341 -6.66 -21.83 15.70
N LEU A 342 -5.67 -22.63 15.30
CA LEU A 342 -5.86 -23.64 14.29
C LEU A 342 -6.74 -24.78 14.82
N PRO A 343 -7.70 -25.28 14.03
CA PRO A 343 -8.46 -26.47 14.44
C PRO A 343 -7.54 -27.69 14.46
N LYS A 344 -7.38 -28.28 15.64
CA LYS A 344 -6.53 -29.46 15.86
C LYS A 344 -7.35 -30.74 16.04
N ASP A 345 -6.80 -31.86 15.58
CA ASP A 345 -7.31 -33.21 15.86
C ASP A 345 -6.75 -33.75 17.19
N ASN A 346 -7.16 -34.97 17.56
CA ASN A 346 -6.73 -35.61 18.81
C ASN A 346 -5.23 -35.94 18.87
N ASN A 347 -4.52 -35.89 17.74
CA ASN A 347 -3.08 -36.14 17.62
C ASN A 347 -2.29 -34.83 17.43
N ASN A 348 -2.90 -33.67 17.70
CA ASN A 348 -2.36 -32.33 17.42
C ASN A 348 -2.10 -32.03 15.92
N GLY A 349 -2.59 -32.87 15.01
CA GLY A 349 -2.63 -32.60 13.57
C GLY A 349 -3.72 -31.59 13.22
N ASN A 350 -3.77 -31.12 11.96
CA ASN A 350 -4.84 -30.23 11.51
C ASN A 350 -6.14 -31.02 11.33
N ASN A 351 -7.22 -30.58 11.98
CA ASN A 351 -8.53 -31.20 11.83
C ASN A 351 -9.18 -30.78 10.49
N ILE A 352 -8.93 -31.58 9.45
CA ILE A 352 -9.38 -31.31 8.08
C ILE A 352 -10.91 -31.15 7.97
N GLU A 353 -11.67 -31.96 8.71
CA GLU A 353 -13.14 -31.88 8.70
C GLU A 353 -13.65 -30.56 9.27
N GLN A 354 -13.01 -30.05 10.33
CA GLN A 354 -13.36 -28.73 10.86
C GLN A 354 -12.89 -27.62 9.93
N ILE A 355 -11.75 -27.76 9.26
CA ILE A 355 -11.26 -26.79 8.27
C ILE A 355 -12.24 -26.66 7.10
N LYS A 356 -12.74 -27.77 6.56
CA LYS A 356 -13.77 -27.75 5.49
C LYS A 356 -15.03 -27.01 5.95
N LYS A 357 -15.52 -27.29 7.16
CA LYS A 357 -16.68 -26.58 7.74
C LYS A 357 -16.44 -25.09 7.91
N ASP A 358 -15.23 -24.70 8.33
CA ASP A 358 -14.86 -23.30 8.49
C ASP A 358 -14.78 -22.58 7.13
N LEU A 359 -14.24 -23.24 6.09
CA LEU A 359 -14.26 -22.74 4.72
C LEU A 359 -15.70 -22.54 4.23
N GLU A 360 -16.57 -23.54 4.40
CA GLU A 360 -17.98 -23.42 4.00
C GLU A 360 -18.70 -22.28 4.73
N ALA A 361 -18.44 -22.09 6.02
CA ALA A 361 -18.98 -20.98 6.80
C ALA A 361 -18.50 -19.60 6.31
N GLU A 362 -17.31 -19.53 5.71
CA GLU A 362 -16.74 -18.34 5.09
C GLU A 362 -17.16 -18.14 3.61
N GLY A 363 -18.05 -18.98 3.10
CA GLY A 363 -18.67 -18.83 1.78
C GLY A 363 -17.93 -19.54 0.64
N TYR A 364 -17.06 -20.50 0.95
CA TYR A 364 -16.58 -21.47 -0.04
C TYR A 364 -17.65 -22.57 -0.23
N THR A 365 -17.80 -23.08 -1.46
CA THR A 365 -18.66 -24.24 -1.69
C THR A 365 -18.01 -25.50 -1.11
N HIS A 366 -18.79 -26.56 -0.93
CA HIS A 366 -18.25 -27.86 -0.51
C HIS A 366 -17.13 -28.33 -1.46
N GLU A 367 -17.35 -28.25 -2.77
CA GLU A 367 -16.37 -28.63 -3.80
C GLU A 367 -15.10 -27.77 -3.74
N GLU A 368 -15.23 -26.45 -3.51
CA GLU A 368 -14.07 -25.58 -3.32
C GLU A 368 -13.30 -25.96 -2.06
N ALA A 369 -14.00 -26.21 -0.95
CA ALA A 369 -13.38 -26.60 0.31
C ALA A 369 -12.62 -27.92 0.18
N GLU A 370 -13.18 -28.92 -0.51
CA GLU A 370 -12.51 -30.18 -0.84
C GLU A 370 -11.26 -29.93 -1.68
N LYS A 371 -11.38 -29.18 -2.79
CA LYS A 371 -10.25 -28.86 -3.66
C LYS A 371 -9.12 -28.14 -2.93
N ILE A 372 -9.46 -27.22 -2.03
CA ILE A 372 -8.50 -26.43 -1.26
C ILE A 372 -7.69 -27.34 -0.33
N VAL A 373 -8.36 -28.16 0.48
CA VAL A 373 -7.65 -29.05 1.42
C VAL A 373 -6.92 -30.20 0.71
N GLU A 374 -7.39 -30.60 -0.46
CA GLU A 374 -6.69 -31.58 -1.29
C GLU A 374 -5.45 -30.98 -1.94
N ASN A 375 -5.42 -29.70 -2.30
CA ASN A 375 -4.29 -29.09 -3.03
C ASN A 375 -3.52 -28.06 -2.19
N LEU A 376 -3.27 -28.38 -0.93
CA LEU A 376 -2.45 -27.54 -0.05
C LEU A 376 -1.05 -27.29 -0.62
N ILE A 377 -0.51 -26.09 -0.39
CA ILE A 377 0.78 -25.62 -0.90
C ILE A 377 1.96 -26.50 -0.49
N THR A 378 1.84 -27.26 0.59
CA THR A 378 2.85 -28.25 1.02
C THR A 378 3.02 -29.41 0.03
N LYS A 379 2.07 -29.62 -0.90
CA LYS A 379 2.27 -30.54 -2.04
C LYS A 379 3.29 -30.00 -3.05
N LYS A 380 3.54 -28.69 -3.04
CA LYS A 380 4.50 -28.01 -3.91
C LYS A 380 5.78 -27.59 -3.17
N ILE A 381 5.65 -27.10 -1.95
CA ILE A 381 6.73 -26.57 -1.14
C ILE A 381 6.99 -27.54 0.01
N SER A 382 8.12 -28.25 -0.03
CA SER A 382 8.37 -29.39 0.86
C SER A 382 9.01 -29.04 2.20
N THR A 383 9.45 -27.80 2.44
CA THR A 383 10.09 -27.39 3.70
C THR A 383 9.73 -25.96 4.14
N ASN A 384 9.53 -25.79 5.46
CA ASN A 384 9.47 -24.50 6.18
C ASN A 384 8.35 -23.50 5.78
N TYR A 385 7.33 -23.97 5.06
CA TYR A 385 6.13 -23.19 4.76
C TYR A 385 4.87 -24.05 4.99
N ASP A 386 4.21 -23.82 6.12
CA ASP A 386 3.00 -24.55 6.47
C ASP A 386 1.81 -24.10 5.59
N ALA A 387 0.99 -25.06 5.18
CA ALA A 387 -0.18 -24.78 4.35
C ALA A 387 -1.42 -24.33 5.13
N VAL A 388 -1.45 -24.54 6.46
CA VAL A 388 -2.53 -24.09 7.34
C VAL A 388 -1.90 -23.39 8.51
N ILE A 389 -2.06 -22.07 8.57
CA ILE A 389 -1.30 -21.20 9.47
C ILE A 389 -2.20 -20.22 10.20
N ARG A 390 -1.74 -19.78 11.37
CA ARG A 390 -2.32 -18.65 12.09
C ARG A 390 -1.47 -17.42 11.82
N LEU A 391 -2.09 -16.33 11.39
CA LEU A 391 -1.45 -15.03 11.27
C LEU A 391 -2.26 -13.96 11.99
N SER A 392 -1.61 -12.86 12.33
CA SER A 392 -2.32 -11.70 12.88
C SER A 392 -3.16 -11.02 11.79
N ARG A 393 -4.19 -10.27 12.19
CA ARG A 393 -4.89 -9.38 11.26
C ARG A 393 -3.95 -8.42 10.54
N GLU A 394 -2.92 -7.89 11.20
CA GLU A 394 -1.97 -6.96 10.60
C GLU A 394 -1.10 -7.62 9.52
N SER A 395 -0.82 -8.92 9.67
CA SER A 395 -0.12 -9.69 8.63
C SER A 395 -0.93 -9.81 7.33
N ILE A 396 -2.24 -9.60 7.38
CA ILE A 396 -3.15 -9.66 6.22
C ILE A 396 -3.59 -8.27 5.74
N PHE A 397 -3.87 -7.36 6.68
CA PHE A 397 -4.48 -6.06 6.39
C PHE A 397 -3.54 -4.87 6.62
N GLY A 398 -2.33 -5.10 7.15
CA GLY A 398 -1.36 -4.05 7.45
C GLY A 398 -1.93 -3.06 8.47
N GLN A 399 -1.81 -1.77 8.17
CA GLN A 399 -2.41 -0.69 8.95
C GLN A 399 -3.93 -0.54 8.73
N GLY A 400 -4.54 -1.30 7.80
CA GLY A 400 -5.97 -1.27 7.53
C GLY A 400 -6.29 -1.05 6.05
N ILE A 401 -7.51 -0.59 5.77
CA ILE A 401 -8.02 -0.37 4.41
C ILE A 401 -7.91 1.12 4.07
N LEU A 402 -7.49 1.47 2.86
CA LEU A 402 -7.41 2.87 2.40
C LEU A 402 -8.71 3.66 2.68
N ASP A 403 -8.58 4.82 3.32
CA ASP A 403 -9.71 5.72 3.64
C ASP A 403 -9.34 7.17 3.33
N ILE A 404 -9.76 7.65 2.15
CA ILE A 404 -9.42 8.99 1.66
C ILE A 404 -10.04 10.07 2.54
N LYS A 405 -11.28 9.87 3.01
CA LYS A 405 -11.96 10.84 3.88
C LYS A 405 -11.16 11.10 5.15
N LYS A 406 -10.69 10.05 5.81
CA LYS A 406 -9.84 10.20 7.00
C LYS A 406 -8.48 10.80 6.64
N ALA A 407 -7.86 10.38 5.53
CA ALA A 407 -6.57 10.93 5.08
C ALA A 407 -6.60 12.46 4.85
N LEU A 408 -7.71 13.00 4.34
CA LEU A 408 -7.90 14.45 4.17
C LEU A 408 -7.95 15.24 5.48
N GLY A 409 -8.12 14.57 6.62
CA GLY A 409 -8.06 15.15 7.95
C GLY A 409 -6.65 15.29 8.52
N GLY A 410 -5.60 14.90 7.78
CA GLY A 410 -4.20 14.96 8.22
C GLY A 410 -3.77 13.73 9.01
N VAL A 411 -2.63 13.80 9.69
CA VAL A 411 -2.08 12.65 10.44
C VAL A 411 -2.99 12.31 11.62
N ALA A 412 -3.21 11.02 11.89
CA ALA A 412 -4.03 10.55 13.01
C ALA A 412 -3.21 9.90 14.14
N THR A 413 -1.95 9.57 13.88
CA THR A 413 -1.06 8.95 14.88
C THR A 413 0.37 9.43 14.67
N LEU A 414 0.98 9.94 15.74
CA LEU A 414 2.42 10.18 15.79
C LEU A 414 3.11 8.85 16.13
N ASP A 415 3.62 8.16 15.12
CA ASP A 415 4.14 6.79 15.26
C ASP A 415 5.66 6.77 15.42
N ALA A 416 6.14 6.34 16.60
CA ALA A 416 7.57 6.17 16.89
C ALA A 416 8.25 5.16 15.96
N ASN A 417 7.52 4.15 15.47
CA ASN A 417 8.02 3.12 14.55
C ASN A 417 8.26 3.67 13.13
N ARG A 418 7.94 4.95 12.93
CA ARG A 418 8.09 5.71 11.68
C ARG A 418 9.08 6.87 11.85
N LEU A 419 9.78 6.93 12.99
CA LEU A 419 10.77 7.94 13.35
C LEU A 419 12.14 7.27 13.57
N ASN A 420 13.19 8.07 13.49
CA ASN A 420 14.59 7.60 13.54
C ASN A 420 15.39 8.41 14.59
N ASP A 421 16.66 8.07 14.75
CA ASP A 421 17.53 8.72 15.75
C ASP A 421 17.61 10.25 15.63
N LYS A 422 17.51 10.78 14.40
CA LYS A 422 17.50 12.22 14.11
C LYS A 422 16.26 12.95 14.64
N ASP A 423 15.19 12.21 14.95
CA ASP A 423 13.93 12.77 15.43
C ASP A 423 13.88 12.80 16.97
N LYS A 424 14.92 12.29 17.65
CA LYS A 424 15.07 12.39 19.11
C LYS A 424 15.58 13.77 19.51
N GLN A 425 15.02 14.34 20.57
CA GLN A 425 15.61 15.50 21.26
C GLN A 425 15.69 15.25 22.76
N THR A 426 16.77 15.74 23.37
CA THR A 426 16.94 15.77 24.82
C THR A 426 16.45 17.11 25.35
N LEU A 427 15.45 17.06 26.22
CA LEU A 427 14.87 18.23 26.87
C LEU A 427 15.75 18.73 28.03
N LYS A 428 15.50 19.97 28.50
CA LYS A 428 16.30 20.61 29.57
C LYS A 428 16.31 19.85 30.90
N ASN A 429 15.27 19.06 31.16
CA ASN A 429 15.15 18.15 32.31
C ASN A 429 15.83 16.79 32.08
N ASN A 430 16.64 16.66 31.03
CA ASN A 430 17.32 15.43 30.60
C ASN A 430 16.39 14.29 30.16
N THR A 431 15.09 14.52 29.94
CA THR A 431 14.21 13.51 29.33
C THR A 431 14.35 13.53 27.81
N GLN A 432 14.32 12.36 27.18
CA GLN A 432 14.31 12.24 25.72
C GLN A 432 12.88 12.07 25.21
N GLU A 433 12.58 12.70 24.08
CA GLU A 433 11.31 12.53 23.35
C GLU A 433 11.60 12.41 21.85
N LEU A 434 10.67 11.80 21.13
CA LEU A 434 10.64 11.75 19.67
C LEU A 434 9.75 12.84 19.11
N TYR A 435 10.06 13.37 17.94
CA TYR A 435 9.27 14.46 17.35
C TYR A 435 8.86 14.19 15.91
N TYR A 436 7.55 14.15 15.69
CA TYR A 436 6.98 14.27 14.35
C TYR A 436 7.01 15.74 13.93
N THR A 437 7.85 16.06 12.95
CA THR A 437 8.06 17.45 12.51
C THR A 437 7.24 17.75 11.25
N VAL A 438 6.55 18.89 11.23
CA VAL A 438 5.86 19.44 10.05
C VAL A 438 6.29 20.88 9.84
N ASP A 439 6.84 21.18 8.67
CA ASP A 439 7.07 22.55 8.20
C ASP A 439 5.93 22.95 7.28
N THR A 440 5.15 23.97 7.66
CA THR A 440 4.01 24.44 6.86
C THR A 440 4.43 25.20 5.61
N GLN A 441 5.69 25.64 5.52
CA GLN A 441 6.22 26.42 4.38
C GLN A 441 5.34 27.64 4.03
N GLY A 442 4.74 28.26 5.05
CA GLY A 442 3.85 29.42 4.88
C GLY A 442 2.39 29.10 4.58
N ASN A 443 2.02 27.83 4.41
CA ASN A 443 0.65 27.41 4.14
C ASN A 443 -0.17 27.31 5.43
N ASN A 444 -1.42 27.74 5.37
CA ASN A 444 -2.38 27.48 6.46
C ASN A 444 -3.07 26.15 6.22
N ALA A 445 -3.24 25.34 7.27
CA ALA A 445 -3.91 24.04 7.17
C ALA A 445 -4.59 23.64 8.49
N GLU A 446 -5.44 22.63 8.39
CA GLU A 446 -6.12 22.01 9.53
C GLU A 446 -5.89 20.49 9.50
N PHE A 447 -5.42 19.95 10.62
CA PHE A 447 -5.51 18.53 10.93
C PHE A 447 -6.74 18.31 11.81
N SER A 448 -7.77 17.73 11.21
CA SER A 448 -9.08 17.52 11.83
C SER A 448 -9.24 16.13 12.44
N ASN A 449 -8.31 15.21 12.19
CA ASN A 449 -8.29 13.92 12.86
C ASN A 449 -7.94 14.07 14.34
N ASP A 450 -8.42 13.13 15.14
CA ASP A 450 -7.84 12.89 16.46
C ASP A 450 -6.38 12.45 16.27
N ILE A 451 -5.47 13.04 17.06
CA ILE A 451 -4.05 12.74 16.97
C ILE A 451 -3.61 12.00 18.23
N THR A 452 -3.32 10.72 18.07
CA THR A 452 -2.76 9.85 19.11
C THR A 452 -1.25 9.70 18.95
N GLN A 453 -0.61 8.91 19.82
CA GLN A 453 0.76 8.42 19.60
C GLN A 453 0.78 6.90 19.57
N LYS A 454 1.78 6.34 18.89
CA LYS A 454 2.16 4.94 19.01
C LYS A 454 3.62 4.89 19.44
N GLN A 455 3.87 4.24 20.58
CA GLN A 455 5.24 4.05 21.08
C GLN A 455 5.97 3.00 20.24
N TRP A 456 7.29 2.97 20.40
CA TRP A 456 8.15 2.01 19.73
C TRP A 456 7.76 0.57 20.08
N ASP A 457 7.72 -0.29 19.08
CA ASP A 457 7.44 -1.71 19.17
C ASP A 457 8.53 -2.46 18.39
N SER A 458 9.52 -2.96 19.12
CA SER A 458 10.66 -3.66 18.53
C SER A 458 10.27 -4.92 17.74
N SER A 459 9.06 -5.48 17.93
CA SER A 459 8.60 -6.64 17.18
C SER A 459 8.29 -6.34 15.70
N LEU A 460 8.09 -5.06 15.36
CA LEU A 460 7.86 -4.57 14.00
C LEU A 460 9.16 -4.34 13.22
N HIS A 461 10.31 -4.48 13.87
CA HIS A 461 11.62 -4.17 13.31
C HIS A 461 12.53 -5.39 13.32
N LEU A 462 13.37 -5.53 12.28
CA LEU A 462 14.44 -6.52 12.32
C LEU A 462 15.56 -6.00 13.22
N SER A 463 15.95 -6.79 14.22
CA SER A 463 16.96 -6.39 15.22
C SER A 463 18.36 -6.13 14.62
N ASN A 464 18.60 -6.62 13.41
CA ASN A 464 19.82 -6.43 12.63
C ASN A 464 19.60 -5.56 11.37
N ALA A 465 18.47 -4.85 11.25
CA ALA A 465 18.23 -3.96 10.12
C ALA A 465 19.32 -2.88 10.02
N LYS A 466 19.66 -2.51 8.79
CA LYS A 466 20.54 -1.38 8.54
C LYS A 466 19.85 -0.09 9.02
N ASN A 467 20.60 0.77 9.71
CA ASN A 467 20.11 2.05 10.25
C ASN A 467 19.01 1.91 11.32
N LEU A 468 18.92 0.76 12.00
CA LEU A 468 17.96 0.57 13.10
C LEU A 468 18.13 1.66 14.18
N PRO A 469 17.07 2.42 14.52
CA PRO A 469 17.12 3.42 15.57
C PRO A 469 17.45 2.81 16.93
N THR A 470 18.12 3.58 17.79
CA THR A 470 18.62 3.10 19.08
C THR A 470 17.86 3.74 20.25
N ASN A 471 17.71 3.04 21.37
CA ASN A 471 17.12 3.59 22.61
C ASN A 471 15.75 4.26 22.40
N MET A 472 14.86 3.61 21.65
CA MET A 472 13.53 4.14 21.29
C MET A 472 12.44 3.77 22.31
N ASP A 473 12.69 2.76 23.13
CA ASP A 473 11.72 2.20 24.07
C ASP A 473 11.20 3.25 25.06
N ASN A 474 9.88 3.24 25.28
CA ASN A 474 9.17 4.12 26.21
C ASN A 474 9.27 5.63 25.93
N LEU A 475 9.85 6.05 24.79
CA LEU A 475 9.87 7.46 24.42
C LEU A 475 8.46 7.92 24.02
N ASN A 476 8.06 9.08 24.54
CA ASN A 476 6.86 9.77 24.07
C ASN A 476 7.11 10.40 22.70
N VAL A 477 6.06 10.49 21.90
CA VAL A 477 6.09 11.18 20.61
C VAL A 477 5.37 12.52 20.74
N GLY A 478 6.12 13.59 20.51
CA GLY A 478 5.67 14.97 20.44
C GLY A 478 5.57 15.46 19.00
N PHE A 479 5.24 16.74 18.85
CA PHE A 479 5.04 17.38 17.57
C PHE A 479 5.88 18.66 17.45
N ILE A 480 6.62 18.82 16.35
CA ILE A 480 7.30 20.08 16.03
C ILE A 480 6.60 20.73 14.86
N LYS A 481 6.15 21.96 15.07
CA LYS A 481 5.66 22.82 14.01
C LYS A 481 6.75 23.81 13.59
N LYS A 482 7.05 23.83 12.29
CA LYS A 482 7.89 24.85 11.62
C LYS A 482 7.10 25.59 10.53
N GLY A 483 7.70 26.63 9.97
CA GLY A 483 7.09 27.44 8.91
C GLY A 483 6.14 28.53 9.43
N THR A 484 5.94 29.57 8.62
CA THR A 484 5.19 30.77 9.04
C THR A 484 3.68 30.60 9.03
N GLY A 485 3.14 29.62 8.29
CA GLY A 485 1.69 29.40 8.16
C GLY A 485 1.06 28.83 9.43
N GLU A 486 -0.23 29.10 9.66
CA GLU A 486 -1.00 28.57 10.80
C GLU A 486 -1.39 27.11 10.58
N LEU A 487 -1.08 26.24 11.53
CA LEU A 487 -1.62 24.88 11.58
C LEU A 487 -2.72 24.82 12.65
N THR A 488 -3.90 24.31 12.32
CA THR A 488 -4.98 24.08 13.28
C THR A 488 -5.09 22.60 13.61
N PHE A 489 -5.12 22.23 14.89
CA PHE A 489 -5.58 20.91 15.32
C PHE A 489 -7.01 21.02 15.85
N SER A 490 -7.94 20.32 15.21
CA SER A 490 -9.36 20.39 15.58
C SER A 490 -9.98 19.10 16.11
N GLY A 491 -9.29 17.97 15.94
CA GLY A 491 -9.60 16.72 16.63
C GLY A 491 -9.12 16.72 18.09
N LYS A 492 -9.38 15.61 18.78
CA LYS A 492 -8.88 15.32 20.11
C LYS A 492 -7.42 14.87 20.02
N ASN A 493 -6.52 15.64 20.62
CA ASN A 493 -5.09 15.32 20.66
C ASN A 493 -4.74 14.67 21.99
N THR A 494 -4.21 13.44 21.97
CA THR A 494 -3.90 12.64 23.16
C THR A 494 -2.47 12.05 23.17
N TYR A 495 -1.59 12.50 22.28
CA TYR A 495 -0.17 12.16 22.37
C TYR A 495 0.46 12.82 23.61
N ALA A 496 1.47 12.18 24.20
CA ALA A 496 2.03 12.63 25.47
C ALA A 496 3.30 13.49 25.33
N GLY A 497 3.99 13.44 24.17
CA GLY A 497 5.17 14.25 23.96
C GLY A 497 4.83 15.73 23.79
N LEU A 498 5.81 16.60 24.03
CA LEU A 498 5.61 18.05 23.94
C LEU A 498 5.25 18.51 22.53
N THR A 499 4.55 19.63 22.45
CA THR A 499 4.36 20.35 21.19
C THR A 499 5.24 21.58 21.16
N ILE A 500 6.12 21.66 20.18
CA ILE A 500 7.08 22.75 20.01
C ILE A 500 6.71 23.54 18.75
N ILE A 501 6.58 24.85 18.91
CA ILE A 501 6.33 25.78 17.80
C ILE A 501 7.63 26.54 17.57
N GLU A 502 8.33 26.23 16.49
CA GLU A 502 9.57 26.94 16.12
C GLU A 502 9.29 28.23 15.33
N ASN A 503 8.19 28.28 14.56
CA ASN A 503 7.79 29.47 13.79
C ASN A 503 6.28 29.46 13.51
N GLY A 504 5.68 30.61 13.18
CA GLY A 504 4.25 30.81 12.88
C GLY A 504 3.34 30.49 14.08
N ALA A 505 2.12 30.01 13.80
CA ALA A 505 1.14 29.67 14.84
C ALA A 505 0.68 28.20 14.79
N LEU A 506 0.27 27.68 15.95
CA LEU A 506 -0.52 26.46 16.08
C LEU A 506 -1.81 26.83 16.83
N ARG A 507 -2.96 26.50 16.26
CA ARG A 507 -4.27 26.76 16.83
C ARG A 507 -4.91 25.46 17.29
N LEU A 508 -5.36 25.40 18.55
CA LEU A 508 -6.14 24.28 19.06
C LEU A 508 -7.62 24.67 19.06
N ARG A 509 -8.46 23.90 18.36
CA ARG A 509 -9.90 24.17 18.25
C ARG A 509 -10.68 22.92 18.62
N ARG A 510 -11.32 22.87 19.80
CA ARG A 510 -12.20 21.74 20.12
C ARG A 510 -13.41 21.77 19.17
N SER A 511 -13.54 20.78 18.30
CA SER A 511 -14.77 20.59 17.52
C SER A 511 -15.96 20.50 18.47
N ALA A 512 -16.99 21.33 18.27
CA ALA A 512 -18.23 21.31 19.06
C ALA A 512 -19.08 20.04 18.80
N LYS A 513 -18.63 19.11 17.95
CA LYS A 513 -19.30 17.84 17.69
C LYS A 513 -18.87 16.78 18.70
N GLY A 514 -19.40 16.89 19.91
CA GLY A 514 -19.22 15.89 20.97
C GLY A 514 -19.54 16.49 22.33
N GLY A 515 -20.82 16.46 22.72
CA GLY A 515 -21.24 16.85 24.06
C GLY A 515 -20.50 16.04 25.12
N GLY A 516 -19.88 16.73 26.06
CA GLY A 516 -19.11 16.14 27.14
C GLY A 516 -18.20 17.20 27.75
N SER A 517 -18.75 17.89 28.75
CA SER A 517 -18.12 18.87 29.65
C SER A 517 -16.66 18.58 29.95
#